data_AF-A0A4Y2S1G3-F1
#
_entry.id   AF-A0A4Y2S1G3-F1
#
_cell.length_a   1.000
_cell.length_b   1.000
_cell.length_c   1.000
_cell.angle_alpha   90.00
_cell.angle_beta   90.00
_cell.angle_gamma   90.00
#
_symmetry.space_group_name_H-M   'P 1'
#
loop_
_entity.id
_entity.type
_entity.pdbx_description
1 polymer ?
#
loop_
_entity_poly.entity_id
_entity_poly.type
_entity_poly.pdbx_seq_one_letter_code
_entity_poly.pdbx_strand_id
1 'polypeptide(L)'
;MKEENKEVLGEMMKFGVNTIPAAKLALFRSDYSKYVGDLLDICFGRETLSESVLKCNENRTSKTIVLDEGTINDIMAHVMEKFQPISIGMVRAAIRQKLNTYHKLKQRNGM
;
A
#
# COMPACT_ATOMS: atom_id res chain seq x y z
N MET A 1 17.77 -38.45 11.34
CA MET A 1 16.91 -37.58 12.17
C MET A 1 17.82 -36.50 12.73
N LYS A 2 17.69 -35.21 12.43
CA LYS A 2 16.50 -34.41 12.13
C LYS A 2 16.70 -33.62 10.83
N GLU A 3 15.68 -33.66 9.99
CA GLU A 3 15.51 -32.79 8.85
C GLU A 3 15.09 -31.43 9.42
N GLU A 4 16.00 -30.46 9.39
CA GLU A 4 15.71 -29.09 9.81
C GLU A 4 14.84 -28.46 8.73
N ASN A 5 13.58 -28.21 9.07
CA ASN A 5 12.58 -27.53 8.26
C ASN A 5 13.19 -26.27 7.63
N LYS A 6 13.58 -26.36 6.35
CA LYS A 6 13.80 -25.20 5.49
C LYS A 6 12.42 -24.59 5.27
N GLU A 7 12.01 -23.73 6.20
CA GLU A 7 10.91 -22.82 5.98
C GLU A 7 11.13 -22.17 4.61
N VAL A 8 10.14 -22.29 3.75
CA VAL A 8 10.09 -21.69 2.42
C VAL A 8 9.98 -20.17 2.63
N LEU A 9 11.04 -19.54 3.11
CA LEU A 9 11.27 -18.11 3.02
C LEU A 9 11.50 -17.83 1.54
N GLY A 10 10.39 -17.71 0.81
CA GLY A 10 10.41 -17.21 -0.56
C GLY A 10 11.22 -15.92 -0.61
N GLU A 11 11.85 -15.67 -1.76
CA GLU A 11 12.68 -14.49 -2.00
C GLU A 11 11.98 -13.22 -1.48
N MET A 12 12.65 -12.47 -0.62
CA MET A 12 12.12 -11.22 -0.06
C MET A 12 12.69 -10.07 -0.88
N MET A 13 11.82 -9.25 -1.45
CA MET A 13 12.23 -8.07 -2.17
C MET A 13 12.25 -6.88 -1.21
N LYS A 14 13.39 -6.19 -1.17
CA LYS A 14 13.50 -4.94 -0.44
C LYS A 14 12.72 -3.86 -1.18
N PHE A 15 11.94 -3.10 -0.42
CA PHE A 15 11.10 -2.03 -0.88
C PHE A 15 11.27 -0.87 0.11
N GLY A 16 12.15 0.08 -0.22
CA GLY A 16 12.54 1.12 0.72
C GLY A 16 13.07 0.55 2.05
N VAL A 17 12.46 0.91 3.17
CA VAL A 17 12.77 0.32 4.49
C VAL A 17 12.01 -0.98 4.80
N ASN A 18 11.00 -1.31 4.00
CA ASN A 18 10.18 -2.50 4.16
C ASN A 18 10.69 -3.67 3.30
N THR A 19 10.27 -4.88 3.65
CA THR A 19 10.49 -6.08 2.84
C THR A 19 9.15 -6.72 2.49
N ILE A 20 8.99 -7.07 1.22
CA ILE A 20 7.78 -7.69 0.69
C ILE A 20 8.16 -9.02 0.06
N PRO A 21 7.44 -10.12 0.35
CA PRO A 21 7.68 -11.39 -0.32
C PRO A 21 7.54 -11.25 -1.84
N ALA A 22 8.56 -11.64 -2.61
CA ALA A 22 8.58 -11.56 -4.07
C ALA A 22 7.43 -12.35 -4.71
N ALA A 23 7.06 -13.49 -4.10
CA ALA A 23 5.89 -14.25 -4.51
C ALA A 23 4.58 -13.44 -4.41
N LYS A 24 4.43 -12.57 -3.40
CA LYS A 24 3.28 -11.67 -3.31
C LYS A 24 3.34 -10.56 -4.34
N LEU A 25 4.52 -9.98 -4.57
CA LEU A 25 4.73 -8.96 -5.61
C LEU A 25 4.43 -9.49 -7.02
N ALA A 26 4.78 -10.75 -7.32
CA ALA A 26 4.50 -11.37 -8.61
C ALA A 26 2.99 -11.52 -8.89
N LEU A 27 2.16 -11.54 -7.84
CA LEU A 27 0.70 -11.61 -7.95
C LEU A 27 0.04 -10.23 -8.09
N PHE A 28 0.82 -9.14 -8.00
CA PHE A 28 0.26 -7.80 -8.10
C PHE A 28 -0.21 -7.52 -9.51
N ARG A 29 -1.31 -6.78 -9.59
CA ARG A 29 -1.95 -6.46 -10.86
C ARG A 29 -1.06 -5.47 -11.63
N SER A 30 -0.90 -5.69 -12.93
CA SER A 30 -0.01 -4.89 -13.78
C SER A 30 -0.49 -3.47 -14.06
N ASP A 31 -1.79 -3.20 -13.91
CA ASP A 31 -2.33 -1.85 -14.04
C ASP A 31 -1.83 -0.96 -12.89
N TYR A 32 -1.31 0.22 -13.23
CA TYR A 32 -0.76 1.20 -12.29
C TYR A 32 -1.65 1.44 -11.06
N SER A 33 -2.93 1.75 -11.26
CA SER A 33 -3.84 2.11 -10.16
C SER A 33 -4.12 0.91 -9.26
N LYS A 34 -4.20 -0.27 -9.86
CA LYS A 34 -4.42 -1.54 -9.17
C LYS A 34 -3.19 -1.98 -8.40
N TYR A 35 -2.00 -1.77 -8.97
CA TYR A 35 -0.70 -2.03 -8.37
C TYR A 35 -0.46 -1.18 -7.12
N VAL A 36 -0.76 0.13 -7.20
CA VAL A 36 -0.73 1.03 -6.03
C VAL A 36 -1.65 0.51 -4.91
N GLY A 37 -2.83 0.04 -5.27
CA GLY A 37 -3.76 -0.56 -4.30
C GLY A 37 -3.21 -1.84 -3.63
N ASP A 38 -2.56 -2.71 -4.40
CA ASP A 38 -1.98 -3.96 -3.89
C ASP A 38 -0.78 -3.67 -2.95
N LEU A 39 0.04 -2.65 -3.27
CA LEU A 39 1.09 -2.15 -2.38
C LEU A 39 0.55 -1.56 -1.07
N LEU A 40 -0.52 -0.76 -1.13
CA LEU A 40 -1.13 -0.22 0.08
C LEU A 40 -1.69 -1.34 0.97
N ASP A 41 -2.37 -2.32 0.37
CA ASP A 41 -2.95 -3.45 1.09
C ASP A 41 -1.88 -4.26 1.83
N ILE A 42 -0.72 -4.49 1.20
CA ILE A 42 0.36 -5.27 1.83
C ILE A 42 1.12 -4.49 2.90
N CYS A 43 1.29 -3.17 2.73
CA CYS A 43 2.05 -2.34 3.67
C CYS A 43 1.23 -1.94 4.90
N PHE A 44 -0.07 -1.68 4.75
CA PHE A 44 -0.88 -1.10 5.84
C PHE A 44 -2.10 -1.93 6.22
N GLY A 45 -2.60 -2.79 5.33
CA GLY A 45 -3.84 -3.52 5.52
C GLY A 45 -5.10 -2.67 5.28
N ARG A 46 -6.18 -3.31 4.83
CA ARG A 46 -7.41 -2.63 4.40
C ARG A 46 -8.15 -1.89 5.52
N GLU A 47 -8.14 -2.45 6.71
CA GLU A 47 -8.80 -1.86 7.88
C GLU A 47 -8.16 -0.51 8.22
N THR A 48 -6.83 -0.49 8.41
CA THR A 48 -6.04 0.73 8.60
C THR A 48 -6.31 1.75 7.48
N LEU A 49 -6.24 1.33 6.21
CA LEU A 49 -6.43 2.21 5.06
C LEU A 49 -7.81 2.87 5.00
N SER A 50 -8.84 2.20 5.52
CA SER A 50 -10.21 2.74 5.54
C SER A 50 -10.39 3.91 6.51
N GLU A 51 -9.51 4.02 7.49
CA GLU A 51 -9.45 5.06 8.52
C GLU A 51 -8.26 6.00 8.33
N SER A 52 -7.55 5.88 7.20
CA SER A 52 -6.30 6.57 6.97
C SER A 52 -6.39 7.77 6.04
N VAL A 53 -5.49 8.73 6.26
CA VAL A 53 -5.21 9.89 5.42
C VAL A 53 -3.70 10.01 5.13
N LEU A 54 -3.35 10.63 4.02
CA LEU A 54 -1.96 10.97 3.70
C LEU A 54 -1.39 12.11 4.55
N LYS A 55 -2.27 12.98 5.07
CA LYS A 55 -1.92 14.11 5.93
C LYS A 55 -3.12 14.41 6.80
N CYS A 56 -2.89 14.72 8.07
CA CYS A 56 -3.95 15.13 8.97
C CYS A 56 -4.62 16.40 8.43
N ASN A 57 -5.94 16.38 8.31
CA ASN A 57 -6.74 17.57 8.08
C ASN A 57 -7.76 17.63 9.20
N GLU A 58 -7.48 18.47 10.19
CA GLU A 58 -8.18 18.54 11.49
C GLU A 58 -9.69 18.79 11.35
N ASN A 59 -10.17 19.26 10.20
CA ASN A 59 -11.51 19.85 10.10
C ASN A 59 -12.53 19.16 9.18
N ARG A 60 -12.25 17.99 8.57
CA ARG A 60 -13.15 17.46 7.50
C ARG A 60 -13.44 15.97 7.45
N THR A 61 -12.83 15.13 8.29
CA THR A 61 -12.88 13.67 8.07
C THR A 61 -12.90 12.90 9.38
N SER A 62 -13.71 11.84 9.46
CA SER A 62 -13.73 10.89 10.58
C SER A 62 -12.55 9.90 10.56
N LYS A 63 -11.69 9.97 9.55
CA LYS A 63 -10.44 9.22 9.45
C LYS A 63 -9.38 9.85 10.36
N THR A 64 -8.81 9.04 11.25
CA THR A 64 -7.92 9.48 12.33
C THR A 64 -6.47 9.05 12.13
N ILE A 65 -6.21 8.07 11.25
CA ILE A 65 -4.88 7.49 11.08
C ILE A 65 -4.12 8.28 10.01
N VAL A 66 -2.93 8.78 10.34
CA VAL A 66 -2.00 9.34 9.35
C VAL A 66 -1.06 8.24 8.93
N LEU A 67 -0.95 7.97 7.62
CA LEU A 67 -0.02 6.96 7.12
C LEU A 67 1.42 7.40 7.33
N ASP A 68 2.28 6.43 7.65
CA ASP A 68 3.72 6.64 7.79
C ASP A 68 4.31 7.24 6.50
N GLU A 69 4.91 8.42 6.63
CA GLU A 69 5.43 9.19 5.49
C GLU A 69 6.61 8.46 4.82
N GLY A 70 7.44 7.75 5.58
CA GLY A 70 8.56 6.97 5.05
C GLY A 70 8.07 5.89 4.08
N THR A 71 7.14 5.05 4.54
CA THR A 71 6.53 3.98 3.74
C THR A 71 5.80 4.52 2.52
N ILE A 72 5.12 5.68 2.64
CA ILE A 72 4.46 6.33 1.51
C ILE A 72 5.45 6.84 0.46
N ASN A 73 6.58 7.41 0.90
CA ASN A 73 7.63 7.86 -0.01
C ASN A 73 8.29 6.68 -0.73
N ASP A 74 8.51 5.57 -0.03
CA ASP A 74 9.01 4.33 -0.61
C ASP A 74 8.05 3.78 -1.69
N ILE A 75 6.74 3.80 -1.42
CA ILE A 75 5.69 3.46 -2.41
C ILE A 75 5.77 4.37 -3.64
N MET A 76 5.91 5.68 -3.44
CA MET A 76 6.00 6.62 -4.56
C MET A 76 7.24 6.36 -5.42
N ALA A 77 8.40 6.19 -4.80
CA ALA A 77 9.65 5.93 -5.52
C ALA A 77 9.57 4.64 -6.35
N HIS A 78 9.13 3.54 -5.74
CA HIS A 78 9.01 2.24 -6.42
C HIS A 78 8.01 2.27 -7.58
N VAL A 79 6.84 2.88 -7.36
CA VAL A 79 5.80 2.96 -8.41
C VAL A 79 6.27 3.83 -9.57
N MET A 80 6.97 4.94 -9.29
CA MET A 80 7.52 5.78 -10.33
C MET A 80 8.62 5.06 -11.11
N GLU A 81 9.53 4.36 -10.45
CA GLU A 81 10.57 3.58 -11.13
C GLU A 81 9.95 2.50 -12.05
N LYS A 82 8.94 1.79 -11.57
CA LYS A 82 8.27 0.71 -12.31
C LYS A 82 7.39 1.21 -13.47
N PHE A 83 6.69 2.32 -13.29
CA PHE A 83 5.73 2.84 -14.27
C PHE A 83 6.18 4.20 -14.79
N GLN A 84 6.68 4.22 -16.02
CA GLN A 84 7.08 5.45 -16.70
C GLN A 84 6.16 5.71 -17.90
N PRO A 85 5.71 6.97 -18.14
CA PRO A 85 5.98 8.18 -17.36
C PRO A 85 4.90 8.44 -16.29
N ILE A 86 5.22 8.23 -15.00
CA ILE A 86 4.34 8.60 -13.87
C ILE A 86 5.02 9.63 -12.98
N SER A 87 4.26 10.66 -12.58
CA SER A 87 4.74 11.70 -11.66
C SER A 87 4.31 11.44 -10.21
N ILE A 88 5.04 12.03 -9.25
CA ILE A 88 4.69 12.01 -7.81
C ILE A 88 3.24 12.44 -7.59
N GLY A 89 2.78 13.47 -8.32
CA GLY A 89 1.41 13.99 -8.20
C GLY A 89 0.35 12.95 -8.55
N MET A 90 0.60 12.13 -9.57
CA MET A 90 -0.29 11.05 -9.98
C MET A 90 -0.35 9.95 -8.92
N VAL A 91 0.80 9.56 -8.34
CA VAL A 91 0.83 8.54 -7.27
C VAL A 91 0.10 9.02 -6.03
N ARG A 92 0.33 10.27 -5.61
CA ARG A 92 -0.42 10.90 -4.50
C ARG A 92 -1.92 10.91 -4.75
N ALA A 93 -2.36 11.24 -5.96
CA ALA A 93 -3.77 11.24 -6.32
C ALA A 93 -4.37 9.83 -6.25
N ALA A 94 -3.68 8.82 -6.79
CA ALA A 94 -4.10 7.44 -6.75
C ALA A 94 -4.23 6.90 -5.31
N ILE A 95 -3.26 7.18 -4.45
CA ILE A 95 -3.33 6.79 -3.03
C ILE A 95 -4.54 7.44 -2.36
N ARG A 96 -4.77 8.75 -2.54
CA ARG A 96 -5.95 9.44 -1.97
C ARG A 96 -7.27 8.83 -2.45
N GLN A 97 -7.38 8.56 -3.76
CA GLN A 97 -8.58 7.93 -4.32
C GLN A 97 -8.82 6.54 -3.71
N LYS A 98 -7.74 5.78 -3.49
CA LYS A 98 -7.83 4.46 -2.89
C LYS A 98 -8.28 4.53 -1.41
N LEU A 99 -7.70 5.43 -0.62
CA LEU A 99 -8.14 5.67 0.77
C LEU A 99 -9.61 6.08 0.87
N ASN A 100 -10.10 6.87 -0.08
CA ASN A 100 -11.52 7.24 -0.13
C ASN A 100 -12.40 6.07 -0.54
N THR A 101 -11.90 5.18 -1.40
CA THR A 101 -12.61 3.96 -1.78
C THR A 101 -12.74 3.01 -0.60
N TYR A 102 -11.66 2.74 0.13
CA TYR A 102 -11.70 1.89 1.33
C TYR A 102 -12.63 2.45 2.41
N HIS A 103 -12.58 3.76 2.63
CA HIS A 103 -13.48 4.41 3.58
C HIS A 103 -14.96 4.24 3.22
N LYS A 104 -15.32 4.46 1.95
CA LYS A 104 -16.70 4.25 1.47
C LYS A 104 -17.13 2.79 1.56
N LEU A 105 -16.22 1.85 1.30
CA LEU A 105 -16.48 0.42 1.45
C LEU A 105 -16.78 0.06 2.90
N LYS A 106 -16.00 0.58 3.87
CA LYS A 106 -16.27 0.39 5.30
C LYS A 106 -17.67 0.89 5.69
N GLN A 107 -18.01 2.12 5.29
CA GLN A 107 -19.32 2.71 5.57
C GLN A 107 -20.49 1.91 4.98
N ARG A 108 -20.34 1.38 3.75
CA ARG A 108 -21.38 0.57 3.09
C ARG A 108 -21.58 -0.78 3.75
N ASN A 109 -20.51 -1.38 4.26
CA ASN A 109 -20.55 -2.72 4.85
C ASN A 109 -20.98 -2.71 6.32
N GLY A 110 -21.24 -1.55 6.91
CA GLY A 110 -21.71 -1.42 8.29
C GLY A 110 -20.71 -1.92 9.34
N MET A 111 -19.41 -1.94 9.00
CA MET A 111 -18.32 -2.30 9.92
C MET A 111 -17.84 -1.09 10.72
#